data_AF-A0A0X1T1P7-F1
#
_entry.id   AF-A0A0X1T1P7-F1
#
_cell.length_a   1.000
_cell.length_b   1.000
_cell.length_c   1.000
_cell.angle_alpha   90.00
_cell.angle_beta   90.00
_cell.angle_gamma   90.00
#
_symmetry.space_group_name_H-M   'P 1'
#
loop_
_entity.id
_entity.type
_entity.pdbx_description
1 polymer ?
#
loop_
_entity_poly.entity_id
_entity_poly.type
_entity_poly.pdbx_seq_one_letter_code
_entity_poly.pdbx_strand_id
1 'polypeptide(L)'
;MTDNEEFAPDDHALERTPEDLAEEFQKSLAELNWSAVALADRMASLGDYRPYKTILRGINRALEGQVKVSGELLALTRQMVRFKRRLQRTYGPTVWTQLGDGSHTTKIEDFTITLVPQSKGRWLVNLVHETGYSPAWPRWQESLDEAKNVAFFTLDNAQNWLLEHHEQ
;
A
#
# COMPACT_ATOMS: atom_id res chain seq x y z
N MET A 1 -10.27 46.57 27.09
CA MET A 1 -9.69 46.46 25.74
C MET A 1 -9.21 45.03 25.60
N THR A 2 -10.02 44.20 24.96
CA THR A 2 -9.65 42.83 24.59
C THR A 2 -9.08 42.93 23.18
N ASP A 3 -7.77 42.72 23.06
CA ASP A 3 -7.12 42.59 21.76
C ASP A 3 -7.68 41.32 21.10
N ASN A 4 -8.50 41.54 20.07
CA ASN A 4 -8.85 40.52 19.09
C ASN A 4 -7.57 40.23 18.32
N GLU A 5 -6.86 39.15 18.67
CA GLU A 5 -5.95 38.50 17.74
C GLU A 5 -6.78 37.95 16.59
N GLU A 6 -6.90 38.77 15.56
CA GLU A 6 -7.41 38.41 14.25
C GLU A 6 -6.54 37.26 13.74
N PHE A 7 -7.13 36.06 13.74
CA PHE A 7 -6.52 34.84 13.22
C PHE A 7 -6.35 35.03 11.71
N ALA A 8 -5.25 35.67 11.31
CA ALA A 8 -4.90 35.83 9.92
C ALA A 8 -4.88 34.43 9.28
N PRO A 9 -5.71 34.15 8.27
CA PRO A 9 -5.62 32.89 7.57
C PRO A 9 -4.22 32.79 6.98
N ASP A 10 -3.56 31.66 7.23
CA ASP A 10 -2.22 31.34 6.73
C ASP A 10 -2.23 31.40 5.19
N ASP A 11 -1.85 32.56 4.65
CA ASP A 11 -1.94 32.97 3.23
C ASP A 11 -0.83 32.33 2.36
N HIS A 12 -0.35 31.16 2.77
CA HIS A 12 0.74 30.42 2.13
C HIS A 12 0.39 28.97 1.80
N ALA A 13 -0.90 28.67 1.61
CA ALA A 13 -1.28 27.57 0.73
C ALA A 13 -0.91 27.96 -0.72
N LEU A 14 0.39 27.87 -1.06
CA LEU A 14 0.88 27.99 -2.44
C LEU A 14 -0.08 27.23 -3.35
N GLU A 15 -0.73 27.96 -4.26
CA GLU A 15 -1.68 27.39 -5.20
C GLU A 15 -0.95 26.33 -6.02
N ARG A 16 -1.16 25.06 -5.65
CA ARG A 16 -0.43 23.95 -6.27
C ARG A 16 -0.91 23.76 -7.69
N THR A 17 0.02 23.76 -8.63
CA THR A 17 -0.31 23.55 -10.04
C THR A 17 -0.79 22.10 -10.26
N PRO A 18 -1.63 21.85 -11.27
CA PRO A 18 -1.99 20.49 -11.69
C PRO A 18 -0.76 19.60 -11.95
N GLU A 19 0.31 20.18 -12.50
CA GLU A 19 1.58 19.53 -12.80
C GLU A 19 2.29 19.07 -11.51
N ASP A 20 2.36 19.93 -10.49
CA ASP A 20 2.95 19.59 -9.18
C ASP A 20 2.20 18.42 -8.51
N LEU A 21 0.88 18.37 -8.68
CA LEU A 21 0.05 17.30 -8.13
C LEU A 21 0.26 15.99 -8.87
N ALA A 22 0.40 16.04 -10.19
CA ALA A 22 0.68 14.88 -11.03
C ALA A 22 2.06 14.29 -10.73
N GLU A 23 3.09 15.13 -10.63
CA GLU A 23 4.46 14.70 -10.30
C GLU A 23 4.50 14.02 -8.93
N GLU A 24 3.87 14.63 -7.92
CA GLU A 24 3.85 14.04 -6.58
C GLU A 24 3.07 12.72 -6.53
N PHE A 25 1.98 12.62 -7.28
CA PHE A 25 1.21 11.40 -7.39
C PHE A 25 2.05 10.28 -8.02
N GLN A 26 2.75 10.56 -9.12
CA GLN A 26 3.66 9.60 -9.76
C GLN A 26 4.79 9.18 -8.81
N LYS A 27 5.40 10.14 -8.11
CA LYS A 27 6.45 9.87 -7.12
C LYS A 27 5.95 8.96 -6.00
N SER A 28 4.74 9.19 -5.51
CA SER A 28 4.13 8.37 -4.47
C SER A 28 3.89 6.93 -4.94
N LEU A 29 3.40 6.75 -6.17
CA LEU A 29 3.24 5.41 -6.76
C LEU A 29 4.57 4.70 -7.01
N ALA A 30 5.58 5.42 -7.51
CA ALA A 30 6.91 4.88 -7.69
C ALA A 30 7.52 4.43 -6.36
N GLU A 31 7.37 5.23 -5.31
CA GLU A 31 7.85 4.87 -3.98
C GLU A 31 7.11 3.66 -3.40
N LEU A 32 5.80 3.54 -3.65
CA LEU A 32 5.03 2.35 -3.30
C LEU A 32 5.41 1.13 -4.14
N ASN A 33 6.00 1.35 -5.31
CA ASN A 33 6.14 0.40 -6.41
C ASN A 33 4.78 -0.15 -6.85
N TRP A 34 3.81 0.74 -7.02
CA TRP A 34 2.45 0.40 -7.41
C TRP A 34 2.16 0.83 -8.84
N SER A 35 1.53 -0.07 -9.58
CA SER A 35 0.85 0.25 -10.83
C SER A 35 -0.53 0.85 -10.55
N ALA A 36 -1.17 1.40 -11.59
CA ALA A 36 -2.56 1.85 -11.52
C ALA A 36 -3.52 0.72 -11.09
N VAL A 37 -3.22 -0.52 -11.50
CA VAL A 37 -3.97 -1.73 -11.11
C VAL A 37 -3.83 -1.98 -9.61
N ALA A 38 -2.61 -1.95 -9.07
CA ALA A 38 -2.38 -2.17 -7.63
C ALA A 38 -3.07 -1.10 -6.77
N LEU A 39 -3.06 0.16 -7.23
CA LEU A 39 -3.79 1.24 -6.56
C LEU A 39 -5.31 1.02 -6.63
N ALA A 40 -5.84 0.60 -7.78
CA ALA A 40 -7.26 0.29 -7.94
C ALA A 40 -7.70 -0.87 -7.03
N ASP A 41 -6.91 -1.94 -6.95
CA ASP A 41 -7.16 -3.05 -6.03
C ASP A 41 -7.16 -2.56 -4.57
N ARG A 42 -6.23 -1.68 -4.20
CA ARG A 42 -6.20 -1.11 -2.85
C ARG A 42 -7.45 -0.29 -2.58
N MET A 43 -7.84 0.60 -3.48
CA MET A 43 -9.06 1.42 -3.33
C MET A 43 -10.30 0.55 -3.18
N ALA A 44 -10.43 -0.51 -3.99
CA ALA A 44 -11.53 -1.46 -3.87
C ALA A 44 -11.52 -2.18 -2.52
N SER A 45 -10.37 -2.65 -2.05
CA SER A 45 -10.25 -3.30 -0.73
C SER A 45 -10.54 -2.36 0.45
N LEU A 46 -10.37 -1.05 0.27
CA LEU A 46 -10.70 -0.02 1.26
C LEU A 46 -12.18 0.40 1.20
N GLY A 47 -13.00 -0.22 0.33
CA GLY A 47 -14.43 0.03 0.25
C GLY A 47 -14.85 1.08 -0.78
N ASP A 48 -14.00 1.42 -1.76
CA ASP A 48 -14.45 2.25 -2.88
C ASP A 48 -15.58 1.53 -3.63
N TYR A 49 -16.79 2.10 -3.55
CA TYR A 49 -18.02 1.51 -4.09
C TYR A 49 -18.13 1.64 -5.61
N ARG A 50 -17.25 2.39 -6.27
CA ARG A 50 -17.31 2.58 -7.72
C ARG A 50 -16.94 1.27 -8.42
N PRO A 51 -17.48 1.00 -9.62
CA PRO A 51 -17.05 -0.15 -10.41
C PRO A 51 -15.54 -0.12 -10.65
N TYR A 52 -14.85 -1.26 -10.50
CA TYR A 52 -13.40 -1.36 -10.63
C TYR A 52 -12.85 -0.72 -11.92
N LYS A 53 -13.53 -0.93 -13.05
CA LYS A 53 -13.16 -0.31 -14.35
C LYS A 53 -13.19 1.22 -14.31
N THR A 54 -14.10 1.80 -13.54
CA THR A 54 -14.22 3.25 -13.35
C THR A 54 -13.08 3.78 -12.49
N ILE A 55 -12.73 3.09 -11.41
CA ILE A 55 -11.57 3.43 -10.57
C ILE A 55 -10.30 3.42 -11.40
N LEU A 56 -10.03 2.31 -12.09
CA LEU A 56 -8.82 2.15 -12.90
C LEU A 56 -8.72 3.19 -14.02
N ARG A 57 -9.82 3.45 -14.73
CA ARG A 57 -9.87 4.51 -15.74
C ARG A 57 -9.57 5.88 -15.13
N GLY A 58 -10.12 6.19 -13.97
CA GLY A 58 -9.86 7.45 -13.27
C GLY A 58 -8.38 7.64 -12.95
N ILE A 59 -7.73 6.59 -12.42
CA ILE A 59 -6.30 6.59 -12.10
C ILE A 59 -5.46 6.81 -13.37
N ASN A 60 -5.71 6.05 -14.44
CA ASN A 60 -4.94 6.19 -15.68
C ASN A 60 -5.08 7.58 -16.29
N ARG A 61 -6.29 8.14 -16.33
CA ARG A 61 -6.50 9.51 -16.82
C ARG A 61 -5.74 10.56 -15.99
N ALA A 62 -5.64 10.35 -14.68
CA ALA A 62 -4.86 11.22 -13.79
C ALA A 62 -3.35 11.09 -14.05
N LEU A 63 -2.85 9.87 -14.26
CA LEU A 63 -1.45 9.62 -14.62
C LEU A 63 -1.07 10.20 -15.98
N GLU A 64 -2.00 10.14 -16.95
CA GLU A 64 -1.85 10.69 -18.29
C GLU A 64 -2.07 12.21 -18.35
N GLY A 65 -2.35 12.87 -17.23
CA GLY A 65 -2.61 14.32 -17.16
C GLY A 65 -3.92 14.77 -17.83
N GLN A 66 -4.80 13.85 -18.21
CA GLN A 66 -6.09 14.16 -18.81
C GLN A 66 -7.10 14.73 -17.80
N VAL A 67 -6.87 14.49 -16.52
CA VAL A 67 -7.64 15.05 -15.40
C VAL A 67 -6.70 15.43 -14.27
N LYS A 68 -7.05 16.49 -13.52
CA LYS A 68 -6.33 16.86 -12.31
C LYS A 68 -6.41 15.71 -11.29
N VAL A 69 -5.28 15.38 -10.66
CA VAL A 69 -5.24 14.42 -9.55
C VAL A 69 -6.11 14.96 -8.41
N SER A 70 -7.07 14.17 -7.94
CA SER A 70 -7.95 14.60 -6.84
C SER A 70 -7.19 14.66 -5.52
N GLY A 71 -7.62 15.54 -4.62
CA GLY A 71 -7.00 15.68 -3.30
C GLY A 71 -7.06 14.38 -2.48
N GLU A 72 -8.16 13.63 -2.60
CA GLU A 72 -8.36 12.34 -1.92
C GLU A 72 -7.39 11.27 -2.44
N LEU A 73 -7.17 11.21 -3.76
CA LEU A 73 -6.25 10.25 -4.36
C LEU A 73 -4.81 10.53 -3.94
N LEU A 74 -4.44 11.81 -3.86
CA LEU A 74 -3.12 12.23 -3.39
C LEU A 74 -2.96 11.98 -1.88
N ALA A 75 -3.98 12.27 -1.08
CA ALA A 75 -3.98 11.99 0.36
C ALA A 75 -3.83 10.49 0.63
N LEU A 76 -4.58 9.65 -0.08
CA LEU A 76 -4.51 8.19 0.02
C LEU A 76 -3.09 7.69 -0.30
N THR A 77 -2.53 8.06 -1.45
CA THR A 77 -1.20 7.58 -1.85
C THR A 77 -0.11 8.03 -0.88
N ARG A 78 -0.15 9.28 -0.40
CA ARG A 78 0.75 9.77 0.65
C ARG A 78 0.61 8.98 1.95
N GLN A 79 -0.62 8.68 2.36
CA GLN A 79 -0.86 7.87 3.56
C GLN A 79 -0.29 6.46 3.38
N MET A 80 -0.48 5.85 2.21
CA MET A 80 0.08 4.54 1.91
C MET A 80 1.62 4.55 1.88
N VAL A 81 2.25 5.62 1.37
CA VAL A 81 3.72 5.79 1.44
C VAL A 81 4.19 5.83 2.89
N ARG A 82 3.55 6.63 3.74
CA ARG A 82 3.87 6.71 5.17
C ARG A 82 3.70 5.35 5.85
N PHE A 83 2.66 4.63 5.47
CA PHE A 83 2.38 3.30 5.98
C PHE A 83 3.44 2.28 5.54
N LYS A 84 3.84 2.26 4.25
CA LYS A 84 4.97 1.45 3.75
C LYS A 84 6.24 1.71 4.58
N ARG A 85 6.59 2.98 4.76
CA ARG A 85 7.77 3.37 5.56
C ARG A 85 7.67 2.90 7.01
N ARG A 86 6.48 2.96 7.61
CA ARG A 86 6.24 2.44 8.97
C ARG A 86 6.51 0.93 9.01
N LEU A 87 5.91 0.17 8.10
CA LEU A 87 6.11 -1.28 8.01
C LEU A 87 7.57 -1.65 7.77
N GLN A 88 8.28 -0.90 6.92
CA GLN A 88 9.71 -1.12 6.68
C GLN A 88 10.57 -0.84 7.92
N ARG A 89 10.20 0.12 8.76
CA ARG A 89 10.90 0.34 10.05
C ARG A 89 10.62 -0.79 11.04
N THR A 90 9.38 -1.25 11.11
CA THR A 90 8.97 -2.31 12.05
C THR A 90 9.54 -3.66 11.63
N TYR A 91 9.35 -4.05 10.38
CA TYR A 91 9.60 -5.41 9.89
C TYR A 91 10.79 -5.51 8.92
N GLY A 92 11.37 -4.40 8.45
CA GLY A 92 12.50 -4.42 7.51
C GLY A 92 13.74 -5.19 8.00
N PRO A 93 14.10 -5.17 9.31
CA PRO A 93 15.19 -5.98 9.85
C PRO A 93 14.88 -7.49 9.95
N THR A 94 13.69 -7.94 9.57
CA THR A 94 13.29 -9.34 9.69
C THR A 94 14.25 -10.24 8.90
N VAL A 95 14.76 -11.28 9.56
CA VAL A 95 15.61 -12.29 8.94
C VAL A 95 14.75 -13.26 8.13
N TRP A 96 15.15 -13.45 6.88
CA TRP A 96 14.53 -14.41 5.97
C TRP A 96 15.44 -15.61 5.78
N THR A 97 14.89 -16.81 5.98
CA THR A 97 15.60 -18.06 5.74
C THR A 97 15.25 -18.57 4.36
N GLN A 98 16.27 -18.83 3.54
CA GLN A 98 16.07 -19.47 2.24
C GLN A 98 15.93 -20.99 2.42
N LEU A 99 14.92 -21.56 1.77
CA LEU A 99 14.62 -22.99 1.75
C LEU A 99 15.26 -23.67 0.53
N GLY A 100 15.31 -25.00 0.54
CA GLY A 100 15.96 -25.79 -0.52
C GLY A 100 15.30 -25.70 -1.90
N ASP A 101 14.04 -25.25 -1.97
CA ASP A 101 13.28 -24.99 -3.19
C ASP A 101 13.44 -23.55 -3.71
N GLY A 102 14.26 -22.73 -3.05
CA GLY A 102 14.45 -21.32 -3.37
C GLY A 102 13.41 -20.38 -2.75
N SER A 103 12.42 -20.91 -2.01
CA SER A 103 11.49 -20.10 -1.24
C SER A 103 12.20 -19.37 -0.11
N HIS A 104 11.67 -18.22 0.29
CA HIS A 104 12.14 -17.48 1.46
C HIS A 104 11.04 -17.48 2.53
N THR A 105 11.37 -17.88 3.76
CA THR A 105 10.40 -17.91 4.86
C THR A 105 10.86 -17.12 6.06
N THR A 106 9.90 -16.62 6.82
CA THR A 106 10.12 -16.00 8.13
C THR A 106 8.88 -16.17 9.00
N LYS A 107 9.03 -16.00 10.31
CA LYS A 107 7.93 -15.99 11.27
C LYS A 107 7.90 -14.62 11.95
N ILE A 108 6.75 -13.96 11.91
CA ILE A 108 6.51 -12.69 12.60
C ILE A 108 5.26 -12.91 13.46
N GLU A 109 5.43 -12.81 14.78
CA GLU A 109 4.38 -13.16 15.76
C GLU A 109 3.80 -14.55 15.46
N ASP A 110 2.48 -14.65 15.30
CA ASP A 110 1.75 -15.89 15.07
C ASP A 110 1.60 -16.24 13.58
N PHE A 111 2.23 -15.45 12.70
CA PHE A 111 2.20 -15.64 11.26
C PHE A 111 3.50 -16.23 10.72
N THR A 112 3.36 -17.27 9.91
CA THR A 112 4.42 -17.77 9.02
C THR A 112 4.24 -17.17 7.64
N ILE A 113 5.28 -16.52 7.15
CA ILE A 113 5.32 -15.92 5.81
C ILE A 113 6.25 -16.76 4.94
N THR A 114 5.79 -17.12 3.74
CA THR A 114 6.61 -17.81 2.74
C THR A 114 6.47 -17.12 1.38
N LEU A 115 7.59 -16.65 0.85
CA LEU A 115 7.73 -16.10 -0.48
C LEU A 115 8.18 -17.21 -1.42
N VAL A 116 7.28 -17.64 -2.30
CA VAL A 116 7.50 -18.79 -3.19
C VAL A 116 7.89 -18.27 -4.57
N PRO A 117 9.08 -18.63 -5.11
CA PRO A 117 9.45 -18.27 -6.46
C PRO A 117 8.54 -18.97 -7.46
N GLN A 118 8.18 -18.25 -8.51
CA GLN A 118 7.35 -18.70 -9.61
C GLN A 118 8.10 -18.52 -10.93
N SER A 119 7.55 -19.06 -12.01
CA SER A 119 8.11 -18.88 -13.35
C SER A 119 8.24 -17.38 -13.70
N LYS A 120 9.24 -17.06 -14.53
CA LYS A 120 9.50 -15.70 -15.05
C LYS A 120 9.84 -14.66 -13.97
N GLY A 121 10.52 -15.07 -12.89
CA GLY A 121 11.00 -14.17 -11.84
C GLY A 121 9.90 -13.66 -10.89
N ARG A 122 8.69 -14.23 -10.99
CA ARG A 122 7.55 -13.82 -10.18
C ARG A 122 7.59 -14.44 -8.80
N TRP A 123 6.96 -13.79 -7.84
CA TRP A 123 6.92 -14.23 -6.46
C TRP A 123 5.50 -14.25 -5.93
N LEU A 124 5.12 -15.36 -5.28
CA LEU A 124 3.87 -15.49 -4.55
C LEU A 124 4.12 -15.24 -3.06
N VAL A 125 3.28 -14.42 -2.45
CA VAL A 125 3.27 -14.22 -1.00
C VAL A 125 2.23 -15.17 -0.40
N ASN A 126 2.69 -16.14 0.39
CA ASN A 126 1.85 -17.00 1.21
C ASN A 126 1.98 -16.58 2.67
N LEU A 127 0.85 -16.38 3.35
CA LEU A 127 0.80 -15.95 4.75
C LEU A 127 -0.17 -16.84 5.50
N VAL A 128 0.28 -17.50 6.57
CA VAL A 128 -0.55 -18.43 7.35
C VAL A 128 -0.38 -18.14 8.84
N HIS A 129 -1.50 -17.90 9.52
CA HIS A 129 -1.59 -17.78 10.96
C HIS A 129 -1.56 -19.17 11.62
N GLU A 130 -1.11 -19.27 12.87
CA GLU A 130 -1.04 -20.54 13.60
C GLU A 130 -2.41 -21.23 13.80
N THR A 131 -3.51 -20.47 13.78
CA THR A 131 -4.88 -21.02 13.80
C THR A 131 -5.33 -21.65 12.47
N GLY A 132 -4.49 -21.55 11.43
CA GLY A 132 -4.81 -21.98 10.07
C GLY A 132 -5.48 -20.91 9.21
N TYR A 133 -5.74 -19.72 9.76
CA TYR A 133 -6.23 -18.58 8.96
C TYR A 133 -5.17 -18.12 7.93
N SER A 134 -5.60 -17.86 6.71
CA SER A 134 -4.79 -17.27 5.64
C SER A 134 -5.60 -16.15 4.99
N PRO A 135 -5.10 -14.91 4.90
CA PRO A 135 -5.75 -13.90 4.10
C PRO A 135 -5.73 -14.27 2.62
N ALA A 136 -6.55 -13.57 1.83
CA ALA A 136 -6.53 -13.69 0.37
C ALA A 136 -5.13 -13.39 -0.18
N TRP A 137 -4.69 -14.20 -1.13
CA TRP A 137 -3.37 -14.03 -1.72
C TRP A 137 -3.28 -12.74 -2.53
N PRO A 138 -2.24 -11.91 -2.29
CA PRO A 138 -1.99 -10.76 -3.13
C PRO A 138 -1.57 -11.21 -4.54
N ARG A 139 -1.53 -10.26 -5.48
CA ARG A 139 -0.99 -10.54 -6.83
C ARG A 139 0.45 -11.02 -6.76
N TRP A 140 0.89 -11.65 -7.84
CA TRP A 140 2.30 -11.95 -8.04
C TRP A 140 3.13 -10.66 -8.07
N GLN A 141 4.31 -10.73 -7.48
CA GLN A 141 5.29 -9.64 -7.43
C GLN A 141 6.42 -9.92 -8.42
N GLU A 142 7.02 -8.89 -8.99
CA GLU A 142 8.02 -9.03 -10.05
C GLU A 142 9.45 -9.20 -9.49
N SER A 143 9.61 -9.05 -8.17
CA SER A 143 10.87 -9.29 -7.47
C SER A 143 10.69 -9.78 -6.04
N LEU A 144 11.77 -10.34 -5.47
CA LEU A 144 11.79 -10.77 -4.07
C LEU A 144 11.58 -9.60 -3.10
N ASP A 145 12.16 -8.43 -3.39
CA ASP A 145 12.02 -7.27 -2.51
C ASP A 145 10.62 -6.67 -2.56
N GLU A 146 9.97 -6.69 -3.72
CA GLU A 146 8.53 -6.39 -3.82
C GLU A 146 7.70 -7.38 -3.01
N ALA A 147 7.99 -8.68 -3.13
CA ALA A 147 7.32 -9.73 -2.37
C ALA A 147 7.43 -9.53 -0.85
N LYS A 148 8.60 -9.16 -0.34
CA LYS A 148 8.79 -8.81 1.08
C LYS A 148 7.95 -7.61 1.50
N ASN A 149 7.97 -6.53 0.71
CA ASN A 149 7.19 -5.34 1.01
C ASN A 149 5.68 -5.63 1.04
N VAL A 150 5.19 -6.36 0.04
CA VAL A 150 3.78 -6.77 -0.02
C VAL A 150 3.42 -7.72 1.11
N ALA A 151 4.31 -8.62 1.50
CA ALA A 151 4.10 -9.48 2.66
C ALA A 151 3.84 -8.69 3.95
N PHE A 152 4.58 -7.60 4.18
CA PHE A 152 4.35 -6.75 5.36
C PHE A 152 3.00 -6.04 5.30
N PHE A 153 2.56 -5.59 4.12
CA PHE A 153 1.21 -5.03 3.95
C PHE A 153 0.12 -6.08 4.20
N THR A 154 0.30 -7.28 3.67
CA THR A 154 -0.64 -8.39 3.86
C THR A 154 -0.71 -8.80 5.33
N LEU A 155 0.43 -8.83 6.03
CA LEU A 155 0.52 -9.11 7.46
C LEU A 155 -0.27 -8.08 8.29
N ASP A 156 -0.01 -6.79 8.11
CA ASP A 156 -0.68 -5.75 8.91
C ASP A 156 -2.20 -5.76 8.68
N ASN A 157 -2.66 -5.94 7.43
CA ASN A 157 -4.09 -6.10 7.16
C ASN A 157 -4.68 -7.38 7.81
N ALA A 158 -3.93 -8.49 7.81
CA ALA A 158 -4.37 -9.76 8.40
C ALA A 158 -4.45 -9.67 9.94
N GLN A 159 -3.48 -9.00 10.57
CA GLN A 159 -3.50 -8.70 12.00
C GLN A 159 -4.71 -7.84 12.36
N ASN A 160 -4.97 -6.75 11.61
CA ASN A 160 -6.14 -5.90 11.85
C ASN A 160 -7.46 -6.68 11.68
N TRP A 161 -7.56 -7.52 10.64
CA TRP A 161 -8.76 -8.34 10.42
C TRP A 161 -9.00 -9.30 11.59
N LEU A 162 -7.94 -9.98 12.08
CA LEU A 162 -8.06 -10.87 13.24
C LEU A 162 -8.48 -10.09 14.49
N LEU A 163 -7.91 -8.92 14.76
CA LEU A 163 -8.31 -8.09 15.91
C LEU A 163 -9.80 -7.73 15.84
N GLU A 164 -10.28 -7.27 14.68
CA GLU A 164 -11.68 -6.88 14.48
C GLU A 164 -12.68 -8.04 14.62
N HIS A 165 -12.25 -9.27 14.33
CA HIS A 165 -13.11 -10.48 14.36
C HIS A 165 -12.91 -11.35 15.61
N HIS A 166 -11.84 -11.14 16.39
CA HIS A 166 -11.66 -11.74 17.71
C HIS A 166 -12.37 -10.95 18.83
N GLU A 167 -12.70 -9.67 18.59
CA GLU A 167 -13.47 -8.83 19.53
C GLU A 167 -15.01 -8.93 19.36
N GLN A 168 -15.49 -9.85 18.52
CA GLN A 168 -16.93 -10.15 18.30
C GLN A 168 -17.32 -11.48 18.92
#